data_AF-A0A7C6UUS3-F1
#
_entry.id   AF-A0A7C6UUS3-F1
#
_cell.length_a   1.000
_cell.length_b   1.000
_cell.length_c   1.000
_cell.angle_alpha   90.00
_cell.angle_beta   90.00
_cell.angle_gamma   90.00
#
_symmetry.space_group_name_H-M   'P 1'
#
loop_
_entity.id
_entity.type
_entity.pdbx_description
1 polymer ?
#
loop_
_entity_poly.entity_id
_entity_poly.type
_entity_poly.pdbx_seq_one_letter_code
_entity_poly.pdbx_strand_id
1 'polypeptide(L)'
;MRKQKAYFVQRLKWSILLILLITAAILIDIDHTQANGDIPSGRISIQVGKNDSLWSIARRIDPDYDTNEIIWYLIHLNGLENRIVREGQILIFDYAAIR
;
A
#
# COMPACT_ATOMS: atom_id res chain seq x y z
N MET A 1 12.63 8.15 60.77
CA MET A 1 12.28 8.86 59.51
C MET A 1 13.10 8.48 58.26
N ARG A 2 14.09 7.56 58.27
CA ARG A 2 14.87 7.19 57.07
C ARG A 2 14.21 6.16 56.14
N LYS A 3 13.39 5.25 56.69
CA LYS A 3 12.80 4.13 55.92
C LYS A 3 11.68 4.57 54.96
N GLN A 4 10.88 5.58 55.30
CA GLN A 4 9.80 6.09 54.42
C GLN A 4 10.33 6.71 53.11
N LYS A 5 11.47 7.41 53.17
CA LYS A 5 12.12 7.97 51.98
C LYS A 5 12.62 6.88 51.03
N ALA A 6 13.07 5.75 51.56
CA ALA A 6 13.52 4.62 50.75
C ALA A 6 12.38 3.95 49.98
N TYR A 7 11.22 3.73 50.62
CA TYR A 7 10.03 3.20 49.93
C TYR A 7 9.47 4.16 48.87
N PHE A 8 9.57 5.47 49.10
CA PHE A 8 9.15 6.49 48.14
C PHE A 8 10.04 6.50 46.89
N VAL A 9 11.37 6.52 47.07
CA VAL A 9 12.33 6.46 45.95
C VAL A 9 12.26 5.12 45.23
N GLN A 10 12.04 4.02 45.94
CA GLN A 10 11.89 2.71 45.35
C GLN A 10 10.63 2.63 44.49
N ARG A 11 9.47 3.07 45.00
CA ARG A 11 8.23 3.15 44.22
C ARG A 11 8.37 4.04 42.99
N LEU A 12 9.05 5.20 43.13
CA LEU A 12 9.31 6.11 42.01
C LEU A 12 10.18 5.46 40.93
N LYS A 13 11.22 4.70 41.31
CA LYS A 13 12.07 3.94 40.36
C LYS A 13 11.27 2.87 39.61
N TRP A 14 10.39 2.14 40.31
CA TRP A 14 9.53 1.14 39.67
C TRP A 14 8.50 1.78 38.73
N SER A 15 7.94 2.94 39.08
CA SER A 15 7.06 3.70 38.20
C SER A 15 7.77 4.16 36.93
N ILE A 16 9.00 4.66 37.03
CA ILE A 16 9.81 5.07 35.87
C ILE A 16 10.13 3.87 34.99
N LEU A 17 10.52 2.73 35.59
CA LEU A 17 10.78 1.50 34.85
C LEU A 17 9.54 1.02 34.09
N LEU A 18 8.36 1.10 34.72
CA LEU A 18 7.09 0.70 34.11
C LEU A 18 6.69 1.62 32.96
N ILE A 19 6.86 2.94 33.12
CA ILE A 19 6.63 3.91 32.03
C ILE A 19 7.60 3.65 30.88
N LEU A 20 8.88 3.40 31.15
CA LEU A 20 9.88 3.09 30.13
C LEU A 20 9.49 1.83 29.32
N LEU A 21 9.02 0.79 30.02
CA LEU A 21 8.58 -0.47 29.42
C LEU A 21 7.34 -0.27 28.53
N ILE A 22 6.37 0.53 28.99
CA ILE A 22 5.18 0.89 28.19
C ILE A 22 5.59 1.70 26.96
N THR A 23 6.48 2.68 27.10
CA THR A 23 6.96 3.46 25.95
C THR A 23 7.72 2.61 24.93
N ALA A 24 8.52 1.64 25.38
CA ALA A 24 9.21 0.71 24.48
C ALA A 24 8.22 -0.21 23.74
N ALA A 25 7.18 -0.70 24.43
CA ALA A 25 6.14 -1.51 23.80
C ALA A 25 5.36 -0.74 22.71
N ILE A 26 5.05 0.54 22.95
CA ILE A 26 4.39 1.40 21.96
C ILE A 26 5.30 1.64 20.74
N LEU A 27 6.61 1.81 20.93
CA LEU A 27 7.55 2.00 19.82
C LEU A 27 7.68 0.76 18.92
N ILE A 28 7.49 -0.45 19.45
CA ILE A 28 7.57 -1.70 18.68
C ILE A 28 6.32 -1.88 17.79
N ASP A 29 5.15 -1.42 18.21
CA ASP A 29 3.90 -1.54 17.43
C ASP A 29 3.87 -0.60 16.20
N ILE A 30 4.59 0.53 16.27
CA ILE A 30 4.64 1.52 15.18
C ILE A 30 5.36 0.96 13.94
N ASP A 31 6.24 -0.03 14.10
CA ASP A 31 7.00 -0.65 13.00
C ASP A 31 6.23 -1.76 12.26
N HIS A 32 5.09 -2.23 12.80
CA HIS A 32 4.27 -3.26 12.16
C HIS A 32 3.21 -2.72 11.18
N THR A 33 3.17 -1.41 10.96
CA THR A 33 2.23 -0.79 10.01
C THR A 33 2.91 -0.51 8.67
N GLN A 34 3.18 -1.58 7.91
CA GLN A 34 3.21 -1.65 6.42
C GLN A 34 4.13 -2.77 5.92
N ALA A 35 3.67 -4.01 6.04
CA ALA A 35 4.12 -5.11 5.17
C ALA A 35 2.93 -5.95 4.67
N ASN A 36 1.71 -5.39 4.71
CA ASN A 36 0.65 -5.84 3.82
C ASN A 36 0.74 -4.91 2.62
N GLY A 37 1.45 -5.33 1.58
CA GLY A 37 1.32 -4.66 0.29
C GLY A 37 -0.13 -4.81 -0.11
N ASP A 38 -0.92 -3.74 0.03
CA ASP A 38 -2.30 -3.71 -0.44
C ASP A 38 -2.25 -3.99 -1.94
N ILE A 39 -2.46 -5.27 -2.31
CA ILE A 39 -2.64 -5.66 -3.70
C ILE A 39 -3.85 -4.86 -4.16
N PRO A 40 -3.68 -3.90 -5.09
CA PRO A 40 -4.76 -3.03 -5.51
C PRO A 40 -5.99 -3.88 -5.82
N SER A 41 -7.08 -3.65 -5.10
CA SER A 41 -8.31 -4.42 -5.24
C SER A 41 -9.39 -3.50 -5.79
N GLY A 42 -9.97 -3.88 -6.92
CA GLY A 42 -11.13 -3.22 -7.50
C GLY A 42 -10.87 -2.57 -8.85
N ARG A 43 -11.82 -1.73 -9.25
CA ARG A 43 -11.86 -1.09 -10.57
C ARG A 43 -11.24 0.31 -10.50
N ILE A 44 -10.35 0.59 -11.44
CA ILE A 44 -9.69 1.88 -11.58
C ILE A 44 -9.97 2.49 -12.96
N SER A 45 -9.89 3.81 -13.02
CA SER A 45 -9.91 4.60 -14.25
C SER A 45 -8.52 5.16 -14.51
N ILE A 46 -8.02 4.97 -15.72
CA ILE A 46 -6.68 5.35 -16.16
C ILE A 46 -6.84 6.36 -17.29
N GLN A 47 -6.37 7.59 -17.08
CA GLN A 47 -6.28 8.58 -18.14
C GLN A 47 -5.02 8.35 -18.97
N VAL A 48 -5.18 8.17 -20.27
CA VAL A 48 -4.08 7.99 -21.23
C VAL A 48 -3.33 9.30 -21.37
N GLY A 49 -2.04 9.29 -21.01
CA GLY A 49 -1.16 10.45 -21.13
C GLY A 49 -0.56 10.61 -22.52
N LYS A 50 0.19 11.69 -22.70
CA LYS A 50 0.98 11.90 -23.92
C LYS A 50 2.03 10.80 -24.08
N ASN A 51 2.09 10.20 -25.27
CA ASN A 51 2.96 9.07 -25.62
C ASN A 51 2.69 7.77 -24.85
N ASP A 52 1.56 7.66 -24.14
CA ASP A 52 1.17 6.38 -23.57
C ASP A 52 0.79 5.39 -24.67
N SER A 53 1.12 4.13 -24.42
CA SER A 53 0.69 2.97 -25.19
C SER A 53 0.01 1.99 -24.25
N LEU A 54 -0.76 1.04 -24.79
CA LEU A 54 -1.31 -0.03 -23.94
C LEU A 54 -0.20 -0.81 -23.22
N TRP A 55 0.99 -0.90 -23.80
CA TRP A 55 2.15 -1.54 -23.18
C TRP A 55 2.69 -0.75 -21.98
N SER A 56 2.91 0.57 -22.14
CA SER A 56 3.40 1.41 -21.03
C SER A 56 2.39 1.50 -19.89
N ILE A 57 1.09 1.52 -20.22
CA ILE A 57 0.01 1.50 -19.24
C ILE A 57 -0.03 0.14 -18.52
N ALA A 58 0.01 -0.97 -19.24
CA ALA A 58 -0.02 -2.30 -18.64
C ALA A 58 1.15 -2.53 -17.66
N ARG A 59 2.37 -2.14 -18.06
CA ARG A 59 3.57 -2.19 -17.21
C ARG A 59 3.49 -1.31 -15.96
N ARG A 60 2.69 -0.25 -15.99
CA ARG A 60 2.44 0.62 -14.84
C ARG A 60 1.38 0.08 -13.89
N ILE A 61 0.41 -0.69 -14.42
CA ILE A 61 -0.63 -1.33 -13.62
C ILE A 61 -0.01 -2.40 -12.73
N ASP A 62 0.72 -3.33 -13.34
CA ASP A 62 1.44 -4.38 -12.64
C ASP A 62 2.68 -4.79 -13.46
N PRO A 63 3.90 -4.49 -12.97
CA PRO A 63 5.13 -4.83 -13.68
C PRO A 63 5.51 -6.31 -13.59
N ASP A 64 4.93 -7.07 -12.66
CA ASP A 64 5.26 -8.46 -12.35
C ASP A 64 4.29 -9.46 -13.02
N TYR A 65 3.13 -8.98 -13.48
CA TYR A 65 2.14 -9.76 -14.22
C TYR A 65 2.39 -9.77 -15.73
N ASP A 66 1.81 -10.72 -16.47
CA ASP A 66 1.94 -10.77 -17.93
C ASP A 66 1.30 -9.52 -18.56
N THR A 67 2.16 -8.70 -19.17
CA THR A 67 1.78 -7.47 -19.85
C THR A 67 0.78 -7.73 -20.98
N ASN A 68 0.88 -8.86 -21.70
CA ASN A 68 -0.05 -9.19 -22.77
C ASN A 68 -1.45 -9.51 -22.26
N GLU A 69 -1.56 -10.15 -21.10
CA GLU A 69 -2.85 -10.44 -20.45
C GLU A 69 -3.51 -9.15 -19.97
N ILE A 70 -2.77 -8.24 -19.34
CA ILE A 70 -3.30 -6.91 -18.97
C ILE A 70 -3.77 -6.14 -20.21
N ILE A 71 -2.99 -6.15 -21.29
CA ILE A 71 -3.40 -5.51 -22.55
C ILE A 71 -4.67 -6.15 -23.10
N TRP A 72 -4.78 -7.48 -23.05
CA TRP A 72 -5.99 -8.19 -23.47
C TRP A 72 -7.19 -7.72 -22.65
N TYR A 73 -7.07 -7.62 -21.33
CA TYR A 73 -8.15 -7.11 -20.48
C TYR A 73 -8.51 -5.65 -20.79
N LEU A 74 -7.51 -4.78 -20.97
CA LEU A 74 -7.73 -3.39 -21.34
C LEU A 74 -8.50 -3.26 -22.65
N ILE A 75 -8.21 -4.09 -23.65
CA ILE A 75 -8.91 -4.11 -24.93
C ILE A 75 -10.37 -4.54 -24.74
N HIS A 76 -10.59 -5.70 -24.11
CA HIS A 76 -11.92 -6.30 -24.02
C HIS A 76 -12.85 -5.52 -23.09
N LEU A 77 -12.34 -5.05 -21.95
CA LEU A 77 -13.15 -4.31 -20.97
C LEU A 77 -13.57 -2.92 -21.49
N ASN A 78 -12.73 -2.30 -22.33
CA ASN A 78 -12.99 -0.96 -22.87
C ASN A 78 -13.55 -0.97 -24.29
N GLY A 79 -13.82 -2.15 -24.87
CA GLY A 79 -14.32 -2.28 -26.24
C GLY A 79 -13.39 -1.67 -27.29
N LEU A 80 -12.07 -1.78 -27.11
CA LEU A 80 -11.10 -1.27 -28.08
C LEU A 80 -11.07 -2.17 -29.32
N GLU A 81 -11.19 -1.58 -30.50
CA GLU A 81 -11.09 -2.33 -31.77
C GLU A 81 -9.65 -2.72 -32.12
N ASN A 82 -8.68 -2.01 -31.55
CA ASN A 82 -7.26 -2.20 -31.82
C ASN A 82 -6.41 -1.77 -30.60
N ARG A 83 -5.09 -1.86 -30.74
CA ARG A 83 -4.13 -1.57 -29.67
C ARG A 83 -3.77 -0.07 -29.52
N ILE A 84 -4.43 0.81 -30.27
CA ILE A 84 -4.13 2.24 -30.30
C ILE A 84 -5.00 2.93 -29.25
N VAL A 85 -4.36 3.75 -28.42
CA VAL A 85 -5.01 4.61 -27.44
C VAL A 85 -4.76 6.07 -27.79
N ARG A 86 -5.70 6.94 -27.42
CA ARG A 86 -5.61 8.38 -27.68
C ARG A 86 -5.34 9.13 -26.38
N GLU A 87 -4.50 10.16 -26.45
CA GLU A 87 -4.28 11.06 -25.30
C GLU A 87 -5.62 11.62 -24.78
N GLY A 88 -5.79 11.62 -23.47
CA GLY A 88 -7.02 12.03 -22.79
C GLY A 88 -8.13 10.96 -22.75
N GLN A 89 -7.97 9.83 -23.46
CA GLN A 89 -8.89 8.69 -23.35
C GLN A 89 -8.87 8.13 -21.91
N ILE A 90 -10.04 7.72 -21.42
CA ILE A 90 -10.16 7.00 -20.14
C ILE A 90 -10.29 5.51 -20.42
N LEU A 91 -9.43 4.72 -19.77
CA LEU A 91 -9.50 3.27 -19.76
C LEU A 91 -9.90 2.78 -18.38
N ILE A 92 -10.74 1.77 -18.35
CA ILE A 92 -11.13 1.04 -17.15
C ILE A 92 -10.27 -0.21 -17.04
N PHE A 93 -9.77 -0.47 -15.84
CA PHE A 93 -9.10 -1.71 -15.50
C PHE A 93 -9.69 -2.25 -14.19
N ASP A 94 -9.79 -3.57 -14.06
CA ASP A 94 -10.32 -4.23 -12.88
C ASP A 94 -9.27 -5.23 -12.38
N TYR A 95 -8.70 -5.02 -11.20
CA TYR A 95 -7.68 -5.90 -10.65
C TYR A 95 -8.21 -7.31 -10.36
N ALA A 96 -9.54 -7.49 -10.27
CA ALA A 96 -10.14 -8.81 -10.20
C ALA A 96 -9.90 -9.66 -11.48
N ALA A 97 -9.51 -9.03 -12.60
CA ALA A 97 -9.25 -9.73 -13.86
C ALA A 97 -7.91 -10.49 -13.86
N ILE A 98 -6.95 -10.09 -13.03
CA ILE A 98 -5.59 -10.65 -12.99
C ILE A 98 -5.29 -11.43 -11.71
N ARG A 99 -6.34 -11.76 -10.94
CA ARG A 99 -6.26 -12.56 -9.71
C ARG A 99 -6.58 -14.02 -9.95
#